data_AF-A0A2V8ZP79-F1
#
_entry.id   AF-A0A2V8ZP79-F1
#
_cell.length_a   1.000
_cell.length_b   1.000
_cell.length_c   1.000
_cell.angle_alpha   90.00
_cell.angle_beta   90.00
_cell.angle_gamma   90.00
#
_symmetry.space_group_name_H-M   'P 1'
#
loop_
_entity.id
_entity.type
_entity.pdbx_description
1 polymer ?
#
loop_
_entity_poly.entity_id
_entity_poly.type
_entity_poly.pdbx_seq_one_letter_code
_entity_poly.pdbx_strand_id
1 'polypeptide(L)' 'MSVFRILLADDHPVFRLGLCSLLGSHEGWEICGEASDGREAVEKCKQLKPDL' A
#
# COMPACT_ATOMS: atom_id res chain seq x y z
N MET A 1 18.10 7.10 6.04
CA MET A 1 17.70 5.88 5.32
C MET A 1 16.39 6.19 4.62
N SER A 2 16.24 5.86 3.33
CA SER A 2 14.97 6.08 2.61
C SER A 2 13.98 4.98 2.99
N VAL A 3 12.73 5.37 3.28
CA VAL A 3 11.64 4.45 3.56
C VAL A 3 11.13 3.87 2.23
N PHE A 4 10.91 2.55 2.16
CA PHE A 4 10.34 1.86 1.01
C PHE A 4 8.81 1.93 1.05
N ARG A 5 8.21 2.50 0.02
CA ARG A 5 6.81 2.94 0.01
C ARG A 5 5.96 1.96 -0.78
N ILE A 6 4.99 1.34 -0.11
CA ILE A 6 4.16 0.28 -0.68
C ILE A 6 2.72 0.79 -0.84
N LEU A 7 2.08 0.50 -1.97
CA LEU A 7 0.65 0.68 -2.18
C LEU A 7 -0.05 -0.69 -2.22
N LEU A 8 -1.03 -0.88 -1.34
CA LEU A 8 -1.78 -2.14 -1.27
C LEU A 8 -3.07 -2.07 -2.07
N ALA A 9 -3.23 -2.94 -3.07
CA ALA A 9 -4.46 -3.06 -3.85
C ALA A 9 -5.11 -4.43 -3.60
N ASP A 10 -6.29 -4.45 -2.99
CA ASP A 10 -7.05 -5.67 -2.70
C ASP A 10 -8.53 -5.36 -2.50
N ASP A 11 -9.44 -6.17 -3.05
CA ASP A 11 -10.89 -5.97 -2.97
C ASP A 11 -11.53 -6.49 -1.67
N HIS A 12 -10.74 -7.13 -0.79
CA HIS A 12 -11.17 -7.64 0.52
C HIS A 12 -10.64 -6.77 1.67
N PRO A 13 -11.50 -5.95 2.32
CA PRO A 13 -11.08 -5.01 3.37
C PRO A 13 -10.34 -5.66 4.55
N VAL A 14 -10.75 -6.87 4.95
CA VAL A 14 -10.15 -7.58 6.10
C VAL A 14 -8.73 -8.02 5.78
N PHE A 15 -8.49 -8.51 4.56
CA PHE A 15 -7.16 -8.96 4.14
C PHE A 15 -6.21 -7.77 4.03
N ARG A 16 -6.68 -6.66 3.44
CA ARG A 16 -5.91 -5.41 3.35
C ARG A 16 -5.51 -4.86 4.70
N LEU A 17 -6.42 -4.84 5.69
CA LEU A 17 -6.09 -4.42 7.06
C LEU A 17 -5.01 -5.31 7.70
N GLY A 18 -5.09 -6.62 7.48
CA GLY A 18 -4.09 -7.59 7.94
C GLY A 18 -2.71 -7.33 7.31
N LEU A 19 -2.67 -7.10 6.00
CA LEU A 19 -1.43 -6.77 5.28
C LEU A 19 -0.84 -5.43 5.71
N CYS A 20 -1.65 -4.39 5.89
CA CYS A 20 -1.18 -3.10 6.40
C CYS A 20 -0.50 -3.24 7.76
N SER A 21 -1.10 -4.03 8.66
CA SER A 21 -0.56 -4.27 10.00
C SER A 21 0.75 -5.08 9.95
N LEU A 22 0.80 -6.11 9.11
CA LEU A 22 1.97 -6.96 8.95
C LEU A 22 3.15 -6.17 8.36
N LEU A 23 2.93 -5.51 7.22
CA LEU A 23 3.97 -4.81 6.47
C LEU A 23 4.41 -3.52 7.17
N GLY A 24 3.49 -2.80 7.81
CA GLY A 24 3.80 -1.58 8.57
C GLY A 24 4.62 -1.83 9.84
N SER A 25 4.73 -3.08 10.30
CA SER A 25 5.61 -3.44 11.42
C SER A 25 7.08 -3.61 11.00
N HIS A 26 7.37 -3.68 9.70
CA HIS A 26 8.72 -3.85 9.19
C HIS A 26 9.48 -2.52 9.17
N GLU A 27 10.66 -2.48 9.79
CA GLU A 27 11.48 -1.27 9.81
C GLU A 27 11.89 -0.86 8.39
N GLY A 28 11.71 0.43 8.07
CA GLY A 28 12.04 0.97 6.76
C GLY A 28 10.99 0.76 5.68
N TRP A 29 9.82 0.18 5.98
CA TRP A 29 8.67 0.11 5.07
C TRP A 29 7.56 1.06 5.52
N GLU A 30 6.81 1.63 4.57
CA GLU A 30 5.56 2.34 4.84
C GLU A 30 4.47 1.94 3.85
N ILE A 31 3.24 1.82 4.35
CA ILE A 31 2.07 1.75 3.47
C ILE A 31 1.69 3.19 3.12
N CYS A 32 2.01 3.60 1.91
CA CYS A 32 1.75 4.96 1.44
C CYS A 32 0.32 5.14 0.89
N GLY A 33 -0.39 4.04 0.62
CA GLY A 33 -1.77 4.06 0.19
C GLY A 33 -2.40 2.68 0.09
N GLU A 34 -3.73 2.66 0.03
CA GLU A 34 -4.55 1.48 -0.16
C GLU A 34 -5.50 1.69 -1.35
N ALA A 35 -5.86 0.63 -2.07
CA ALA A 35 -6.86 0.64 -3.13
C ALA A 35 -7.74 -0.61 -3.03
N SER A 36 -9.02 -0.45 -3.36
CA SER A 36 -10.04 -1.49 -3.35
C SER A 36 -10.29 -2.11 -4.73
N ASP A 37 -9.79 -1.47 -5.79
CA ASP A 37 -9.87 -1.98 -7.16
C ASP A 37 -8.68 -1.50 -8.00
N GLY A 38 -8.57 -2.03 -9.23
CA GLY A 38 -7.48 -1.72 -10.14
C GLY A 38 -7.48 -0.28 -10.66
N ARG A 39 -8.65 0.36 -10.80
CA ARG A 39 -8.73 1.76 -11.27
C ARG A 39 -8.22 2.70 -10.18
N GLU A 40 -8.67 2.49 -8.95
CA GLU A 40 -8.20 3.22 -7.78
C GLU A 40 -6.68 3.01 -7.59
N ALA A 41 -6.19 1.78 -7.76
CA ALA A 41 -4.77 1.47 -7.66
C ALA A 41 -3.94 2.27 -8.68
N VAL A 42 -4.36 2.31 -9.95
CA VAL A 42 -3.65 3.07 -11.00
C VAL A 42 -3.64 4.57 -10.69
N GLU A 43 -4.77 5.15 -10.28
CA GLU A 43 -4.84 6.57 -9.95
C GLU A 43 -3.98 6.92 -8.72
N LYS A 44 -4.01 6.08 -7.69
CA LYS A 44 -3.18 6.26 -6.50
C LYS A 44 -1.69 6.04 -6.78
N CYS A 45 -1.31 5.08 -7.64
CA CYS A 45 0.09 4.92 -8.06
C CYS A 45 0.63 6.18 -8.77
N LYS A 46 -0.19 6.83 -9.60
CA LYS A 46 0.20 8.09 -10.27
C LYS A 46 0.41 9.22 -9.26
N GLN A 47 -0.44 9.33 -8.25
CA GLN A 47 -0.44 10.39 -7.23
C GLN A 47 0.66 10.17 -6.18
N LEU A 48 0.77 8.95 -5.67
CA LEU A 48 1.59 8.62 -4.51
C LEU A 48 3.01 8.18 -4.88
N LYS A 49 3.24 7.72 -6.12
CA LYS A 49 4.55 7.22 -6.58
C LYS A 49 5.16 6.18 -5.61
N PRO A 50 4.47 5.06 -5.35
CA PRO A 50 5.03 3.98 -4.54
C PRO A 50 6.25 3.34 -5.23
N ASP A 51 7.10 2.70 -4.44
CA ASP A 51 8.18 1.84 -4.92
C ASP A 51 7.65 0.46 -5.34
N LEU A 52 6.56 0.01 -4.69
CA LEU A 52 5.82 -1.22 -4.98
C LEU A 52 4.30 -1.01 -4.95
#